data_AF-A0A7I8KLN9-F1
#
_entry.id   AF-A0A7I8KLN9-F1
#
_cell.length_a   1.000
_cell.length_b   1.000
_cell.length_c   1.000
_cell.angle_alpha   90.00
_cell.angle_beta   90.00
_cell.angle_gamma   90.00
#
_symmetry.space_group_name_H-M   'P 1'
#
loop_
_entity.id
_entity.type
_entity.pdbx_description
1 polymer ?
#
loop_
_entity_poly.entity_id
_entity_poly.type
_entity_poly.pdbx_seq_one_letter_code
_entity_poly.pdbx_strand_id
1 'polypeptide(L)'
;MRVTTRWEATARLSMLWRRIAAAVKRGGGGGGVRGFVTENGGGGHRGAAAASSPSLSIWRRKKEMGKEGLFVVHELKRLQKSRGFGGARLEAFVKSHVCRLLRSDLLAVLAELQRQNLVPLSLKIYEVVRKEIWYRPDMFFYRDMLVMLARNGDAEAAKRVWGDSRKEEVLFDQHTYGDLVRAFCDGGLPDLGMEFYGEMRRSPDPPLSLPFRVILKGLLRHPELRTKVKDDFLVLFPGMVVCDPPEHGGDDDDDDDRRREDLF
;
A
#
# COMPACT_ATOMS: atom_id res chain seq x y z
N MET A 1 -26.96 -18.97 29.40
CA MET A 1 -26.23 -17.74 29.07
C MET A 1 -25.88 -17.79 27.59
N ARG A 2 -26.49 -16.96 26.74
CA ARG A 2 -26.19 -16.91 25.31
C ARG A 2 -25.11 -15.84 25.08
N VAL A 3 -23.98 -16.26 24.52
CA VAL A 3 -22.91 -15.37 24.06
C VAL A 3 -23.37 -14.78 22.73
N THR A 4 -23.85 -13.54 22.75
CA THR A 4 -24.09 -12.76 21.52
C THR A 4 -22.74 -12.40 20.91
N THR A 5 -22.47 -12.87 19.68
CA THR A 5 -21.23 -12.56 18.97
C THR A 5 -21.26 -11.11 18.46
N ARG A 6 -20.08 -10.47 18.47
CA ARG A 6 -19.79 -9.06 18.13
C ARG A 6 -20.33 -8.58 16.76
N TRP A 7 -20.75 -9.50 15.90
CA TRP A 7 -21.36 -9.22 14.58
C TRP A 7 -22.78 -8.64 14.64
N GLU A 8 -23.56 -8.94 15.69
CA GLU A 8 -24.92 -8.36 15.83
C GLU A 8 -24.89 -6.89 16.28
N ALA A 9 -23.87 -6.50 17.03
CA ALA A 9 -23.68 -5.12 17.48
C ALA A 9 -23.27 -4.18 16.34
N THR A 10 -22.41 -4.65 15.42
CA THR A 10 -22.01 -3.89 14.22
C THR A 10 -23.13 -3.81 13.18
N ALA A 11 -23.95 -4.85 13.04
CA ALA A 11 -25.13 -4.83 12.18
C ALA A 11 -26.16 -3.77 12.64
N ARG A 12 -26.39 -3.64 13.96
CA ARG A 12 -27.31 -2.64 14.53
C ARG A 12 -26.83 -1.20 14.34
N LEU A 13 -25.52 -0.96 14.46
CA LEU A 13 -24.93 0.36 14.16
C LEU A 13 -25.03 0.70 12.67
N SER A 14 -24.90 -0.29 11.78
CA SER A 14 -25.07 -0.09 10.33
C SER A 14 -26.51 0.27 9.92
N MET A 15 -27.53 -0.28 10.61
CA MET A 15 -28.93 0.06 10.35
C MET A 15 -29.28 1.45 10.90
N LEU A 16 -28.74 1.81 12.07
CA LEU A 16 -28.95 3.13 12.66
C LEU A 16 -28.35 4.23 11.77
N TRP A 17 -27.16 4.00 11.22
CA TRP A 17 -26.52 4.96 10.32
C TRP A 17 -27.26 5.11 8.98
N ARG A 18 -27.77 4.01 8.41
CA ARG A 18 -28.64 4.06 7.20
C ARG A 18 -29.94 4.83 7.45
N ARG A 19 -30.53 4.75 8.65
CA ARG A 19 -31.74 5.50 9.02
C ARG A 19 -31.46 7.00 9.18
N ILE A 20 -30.32 7.37 9.75
CA ILE A 20 -29.91 8.79 9.91
C ILE A 20 -29.60 9.40 8.54
N ALA A 21 -28.87 8.70 7.67
CA ALA A 21 -28.57 9.17 6.30
C ALA A 21 -29.85 9.33 5.45
N ALA A 22 -30.85 8.44 5.62
CA ALA A 22 -32.13 8.55 4.95
C ALA A 22 -33.00 9.72 5.45
N ALA A 23 -32.86 10.13 6.71
CA ALA A 23 -33.56 11.29 7.27
C ALA A 23 -32.96 12.62 6.76
N VAL A 24 -31.64 12.71 6.61
CA VAL A 24 -30.95 13.88 6.04
C VAL A 24 -31.32 14.10 4.58
N LYS A 25 -31.51 13.03 3.79
CA LYS A 25 -31.89 13.12 2.38
C LYS A 25 -33.34 13.56 2.13
N ARG A 26 -34.21 13.50 3.15
CA ARG A 26 -35.62 13.94 3.05
C ARG A 26 -35.85 15.40 3.48
N GLY A 27 -34.87 16.05 4.09
CA GLY A 27 -34.99 17.43 4.60
C GLY A 27 -34.50 18.53 3.66
N GLY A 28 -33.95 18.21 2.49
CA GLY A 28 -33.34 19.18 1.57
C GLY A 28 -34.10 19.32 0.26
N GLY A 29 -35.25 19.99 0.29
CA GLY A 29 -36.00 20.31 -0.93
C GLY A 29 -36.81 21.59 -0.78
N GLY A 30 -36.40 22.65 -1.47
CA GLY A 30 -37.25 23.80 -1.76
C GLY A 30 -36.54 25.16 -1.68
N GLY A 31 -36.42 25.84 -2.83
CA GLY A 31 -36.17 27.28 -2.89
C GLY A 31 -35.19 27.71 -3.96
N GLY A 32 -35.66 27.88 -5.21
CA GLY A 32 -34.93 28.67 -6.21
C GLY A 32 -35.37 30.13 -6.15
N VAL A 33 -34.44 31.08 -6.37
CA VAL A 33 -34.74 32.42 -6.93
C VAL A 33 -33.51 32.97 -7.67
N ARG A 34 -33.82 33.68 -8.76
CA ARG A 34 -33.06 34.53 -9.70
C ARG A 34 -31.87 35.32 -9.13
N GLY A 35 -30.94 35.63 -10.04
CA GLY A 35 -29.72 36.39 -9.78
C GLY A 35 -29.85 37.90 -9.68
N PHE A 36 -28.70 38.52 -9.40
CA PHE A 36 -28.41 39.94 -9.65
C PHE A 36 -26.88 40.11 -9.69
N VAL A 37 -26.41 40.92 -10.63
CA VAL A 37 -25.03 41.44 -10.74
C VAL A 37 -24.97 42.73 -9.91
N THR A 38 -23.89 42.96 -9.15
CA THR A 38 -23.04 44.19 -9.14
C THR A 38 -21.94 44.16 -8.07
N GLU A 39 -20.77 44.61 -8.51
CA GLU A 39 -19.71 45.41 -7.86
C GLU A 39 -18.86 44.95 -6.65
N ASN A 40 -17.55 44.91 -6.95
CA ASN A 40 -16.36 45.40 -6.23
C ASN A 40 -16.45 45.89 -4.77
N GLY A 41 -15.46 45.47 -3.96
CA GLY A 41 -14.91 46.28 -2.88
C GLY A 41 -14.29 45.50 -1.70
N GLY A 42 -12.97 45.46 -1.64
CA GLY A 42 -12.18 45.74 -0.43
C GLY A 42 -12.19 44.75 0.76
N GLY A 43 -11.03 44.10 0.96
CA GLY A 43 -10.32 44.08 2.26
C GLY A 43 -10.97 43.40 3.46
N GLY A 44 -10.45 42.23 3.83
CA GLY A 44 -10.76 41.62 5.13
C GLY A 44 -9.96 40.36 5.41
N HIS A 45 -8.73 40.51 5.89
CA HIS A 45 -8.01 39.44 6.58
C HIS A 45 -8.86 38.95 7.77
N ARG A 46 -9.39 37.74 7.68
CA ARG A 46 -9.86 36.97 8.84
C ARG A 46 -9.26 35.58 8.80
N GLY A 47 -8.58 35.24 9.89
CA GLY A 47 -7.68 34.11 10.01
C GLY A 47 -8.30 32.79 9.58
N ALA A 48 -7.66 32.17 8.60
CA ALA A 48 -7.76 30.73 8.42
C ALA A 48 -7.18 30.09 9.68
N ALA A 49 -8.04 29.47 10.49
CA ALA A 49 -7.62 28.53 11.50
C ALA A 49 -6.70 27.52 10.81
N ALA A 50 -5.44 27.48 11.25
CA ALA A 50 -4.48 26.50 10.78
C ALA A 50 -5.04 25.10 11.10
N ALA A 51 -5.67 24.47 10.12
CA ALA A 51 -5.98 23.07 10.16
C ALA A 51 -4.63 22.36 10.34
N SER A 52 -4.41 21.84 11.54
CA SER A 52 -3.23 21.05 11.88
C SER A 52 -3.10 19.97 10.82
N SER A 53 -2.11 20.13 9.92
CA SER A 53 -1.78 19.08 8.97
C SER A 53 -1.53 17.80 9.77
N PRO A 54 -2.17 16.67 9.45
CA PRO A 54 -1.92 15.42 10.16
C PRO A 54 -0.41 15.20 10.13
N SER A 55 0.21 15.09 11.30
CA SER A 55 1.64 14.84 11.36
C SER A 55 1.92 13.62 10.48
N LEU A 56 2.80 13.75 9.49
CA LEU A 56 3.20 12.61 8.66
C LEU A 56 3.48 11.42 9.57
N SER A 57 2.97 10.24 9.21
CA SER A 57 3.21 9.00 9.96
C SER A 57 4.69 8.93 10.28
N ILE A 58 5.05 8.52 11.49
CA ILE A 58 6.46 8.52 11.92
C ILE A 58 7.33 7.69 10.97
N TRP A 59 6.74 6.70 10.32
CA TRP A 59 7.29 5.87 9.26
C TRP A 59 7.64 6.61 7.96
N ARG A 60 7.03 7.78 7.72
CA ARG A 60 7.27 8.64 6.56
C ARG A 60 8.27 9.77 6.83
N ARG A 61 8.71 9.98 8.08
CA ARG A 61 9.73 10.99 8.38
C ARG A 61 11.09 10.51 7.89
N LYS A 62 11.61 11.15 6.84
CA LYS A 62 12.96 10.93 6.32
C LYS A 62 13.98 11.59 7.26
N LYS A 63 14.36 10.89 8.34
CA LYS A 63 15.53 11.24 9.14
C LYS A 63 16.72 10.45 8.63
N GLU A 64 17.85 11.12 8.40
CA GLU A 64 19.10 10.43 8.07
C GLU A 64 19.56 9.56 9.24
N MET A 65 20.08 8.37 8.91
CA MET A 65 20.51 7.37 9.88
C MET A 65 21.71 7.88 10.69
N GLY A 66 21.65 7.75 12.02
CA GLY A 66 22.79 8.08 12.89
C GLY A 66 23.97 7.12 12.70
N LYS A 67 25.13 7.50 13.25
CA LYS A 67 26.37 6.68 13.19
C LYS A 67 26.17 5.25 13.72
N GLU A 68 25.40 5.11 14.81
CA GLU A 68 25.05 3.82 15.42
C GLU A 68 24.24 2.94 14.46
N GLY A 69 23.25 3.51 13.77
CA GLY A 69 22.47 2.79 12.77
C GLY A 69 23.34 2.31 11.61
N LEU A 70 24.25 3.18 11.12
CA LEU A 70 25.16 2.84 10.02
C LEU A 70 26.10 1.71 10.42
N PHE A 71 26.66 1.79 11.63
CA PHE A 71 27.48 0.72 12.21
C PHE A 71 26.71 -0.60 12.27
N VAL A 72 25.47 -0.58 12.76
CA VAL A 72 24.61 -1.77 12.84
C VAL A 72 24.33 -2.35 11.44
N VAL A 73 23.95 -1.55 10.45
CA VAL A 73 23.71 -2.03 9.07
C VAL A 73 24.96 -2.70 8.51
N HIS A 74 26.13 -2.06 8.66
CA HIS A 74 27.39 -2.60 8.19
C HIS A 74 27.71 -3.95 8.85
N GLU A 75 27.60 -4.03 10.17
CA GLU A 75 27.95 -5.22 10.93
C GLU A 75 26.96 -6.37 10.71
N LEU A 76 25.66 -6.10 10.62
CA LEU A 76 24.65 -7.11 10.25
C LEU A 76 24.96 -7.74 8.90
N LYS A 77 25.31 -6.92 7.89
CA LYS A 77 25.71 -7.40 6.55
C LYS A 77 26.98 -8.25 6.60
N ARG A 78 27.97 -7.82 7.39
CA ARG A 78 29.23 -8.55 7.56
C ARG A 78 28.99 -9.92 8.22
N LEU A 79 28.20 -9.95 9.29
CA LEU A 79 27.89 -11.17 10.03
C LEU A 79 27.04 -12.15 9.21
N GLN A 80 26.10 -11.65 8.41
CA GLN A 80 25.30 -12.48 7.50
C GLN A 80 26.18 -13.24 6.49
N LYS A 81 27.22 -12.58 5.94
CA LYS A 81 28.15 -13.19 4.98
C LYS A 81 29.10 -14.20 5.63
N SER A 82 29.39 -14.07 6.92
CA SER A 82 30.56 -14.72 7.55
C SER A 82 30.34 -16.14 8.06
N ARG A 83 29.11 -16.69 8.09
CA ARG A 83 28.75 -18.11 8.37
C ARG A 83 27.25 -18.14 8.65
N GLY A 84 26.45 -18.67 7.72
CA GLY A 84 25.02 -19.04 7.87
C GLY A 84 24.10 -17.99 8.52
N PHE A 85 23.12 -17.48 7.77
CA PHE A 85 22.05 -16.65 8.34
C PHE A 85 21.40 -17.37 9.55
N GLY A 86 21.37 -16.70 10.72
CA GLY A 86 20.91 -17.31 11.99
C GLY A 86 22.02 -17.86 12.90
N GLY A 87 23.31 -17.65 12.58
CA GLY A 87 24.41 -18.05 13.44
C GLY A 87 24.43 -17.33 14.81
N ALA A 88 24.94 -18.00 15.85
CA ALA A 88 24.99 -17.49 17.22
C ALA A 88 25.61 -16.09 17.36
N ARG A 89 26.59 -15.76 16.50
CA ARG A 89 27.24 -14.43 16.49
C ARG A 89 26.30 -13.33 16.01
N LEU A 90 25.48 -13.60 14.99
CA LEU A 90 24.46 -12.66 14.52
C LEU A 90 23.41 -12.44 15.61
N GLU A 91 22.94 -13.52 16.23
CA GLU A 91 21.97 -13.45 17.33
C GLU A 91 22.50 -12.66 18.54
N ALA A 92 23.75 -12.92 18.94
CA ALA A 92 24.42 -12.18 20.00
C ALA A 92 24.56 -10.70 19.67
N PHE A 93 24.90 -10.37 18.41
CA PHE A 93 25.01 -8.98 17.96
C PHE A 93 23.65 -8.26 18.00
N VAL A 94 22.58 -8.91 17.52
CA VAL A 94 21.22 -8.35 17.57
C VAL A 94 20.81 -8.04 19.01
N LYS A 95 21.00 -8.98 19.94
CA LYS A 95 20.64 -8.80 21.35
C LYS A 95 21.46 -7.72 22.06
N SER A 96 22.71 -7.51 21.66
CA SER A 96 23.62 -6.57 22.33
C SER A 96 23.56 -5.15 21.76
N HIS A 97 23.47 -5.00 20.44
CA HIS A 97 23.59 -3.70 19.76
C HIS A 97 22.26 -3.22 19.18
N VAL A 98 21.50 -4.10 18.52
CA VAL A 98 20.25 -3.69 17.86
C VAL A 98 19.17 -3.33 18.88
N CYS A 99 19.00 -4.14 19.94
CA CYS A 99 18.00 -3.89 21.00
C CYS A 99 18.27 -2.63 21.86
N ARG A 100 19.44 -2.00 21.70
CA ARG A 100 19.80 -0.75 22.41
C ARG A 100 19.63 0.48 21.53
N LEU A 101 19.32 0.29 20.24
CA LEU A 101 19.10 1.41 19.33
C LEU A 101 17.89 2.23 19.77
N LEU A 102 18.02 3.55 19.63
CA LEU A 102 16.87 4.43 19.76
C LEU A 102 15.84 4.09 18.69
N ARG A 103 14.57 4.36 18.99
CA ARG A 103 13.45 4.19 18.04
C ARG A 103 13.78 4.69 16.63
N SER A 104 14.31 5.91 16.50
CA SER A 104 14.60 6.47 15.17
C SER A 104 15.68 5.70 14.42
N ASP A 105 16.71 5.22 15.11
CA ASP A 105 17.81 4.49 14.48
C ASP A 105 17.38 3.08 14.10
N LEU A 106 16.61 2.39 14.95
CA LEU A 106 16.09 1.07 14.62
C LEU A 106 15.18 1.10 13.38
N LEU A 107 14.30 2.09 13.29
CA LEU A 107 13.45 2.27 12.11
C LEU A 107 14.26 2.64 10.86
N ALA A 108 15.28 3.48 11.00
CA ALA A 108 16.18 3.81 9.88
C ALA A 108 16.96 2.56 9.40
N VAL A 109 17.44 1.72 10.32
CA VAL A 109 18.12 0.46 10.01
C VAL A 109 17.18 -0.45 9.20
N LEU A 110 15.92 -0.62 9.63
CA LEU A 110 14.95 -1.42 8.89
C LEU A 110 14.72 -0.85 7.48
N ALA A 111 14.48 0.46 7.37
CA ALA A 111 14.24 1.12 6.09
C ALA A 111 15.43 0.98 5.13
N GLU A 112 16.66 1.07 5.64
CA GLU A 112 17.86 0.90 4.81
C GLU A 112 18.06 -0.54 4.35
N LEU A 113 17.78 -1.52 5.20
CA LEU A 113 17.84 -2.94 4.82
C LEU A 113 16.77 -3.27 3.77
N GLN A 114 15.56 -2.72 3.91
CA GLN A 114 14.49 -2.83 2.90
C GLN A 114 14.89 -2.18 1.59
N ARG A 115 15.49 -0.99 1.63
CA ARG A 115 15.99 -0.27 0.43
C ARG A 115 17.06 -1.07 -0.31
N GLN A 116 17.90 -1.80 0.43
CA GLN A 116 18.92 -2.69 -0.14
C GLN A 116 18.38 -4.08 -0.53
N ASN A 117 17.08 -4.35 -0.37
CA ASN A 117 16.46 -5.66 -0.61
C ASN A 117 17.10 -6.81 0.20
N LEU A 118 17.62 -6.52 1.40
CA LEU A 118 18.19 -7.54 2.28
C LEU A 118 17.07 -8.20 3.09
N VAL A 119 16.26 -9.03 2.43
CA VAL A 119 15.04 -9.64 3.00
C VAL A 119 15.29 -10.34 4.34
N PRO A 120 16.31 -11.21 4.51
CA PRO A 120 16.48 -11.93 5.76
C PRO A 120 16.81 -11.00 6.94
N LEU A 121 17.66 -10.00 6.73
CA LEU A 121 17.98 -9.01 7.75
C LEU A 121 16.79 -8.08 8.03
N SER A 122 16.03 -7.70 7.00
CA SER A 122 14.83 -6.88 7.17
C SER A 122 13.79 -7.59 8.03
N LEU A 123 13.54 -8.88 7.78
CA LEU A 123 12.67 -9.71 8.61
C LEU A 123 13.20 -9.84 10.04
N LYS A 124 14.51 -9.95 10.22
CA LYS A 124 15.12 -9.98 11.56
C LYS A 124 14.85 -8.71 12.34
N ILE A 125 15.02 -7.54 11.71
CA ILE A 125 14.79 -6.24 12.34
C ILE A 125 13.29 -5.98 12.55
N TYR A 126 12.43 -6.41 11.62
CA TYR A 126 10.97 -6.40 11.78
C TYR A 126 10.54 -7.10 13.08
N GLU A 127 11.09 -8.28 13.37
CA GLU A 127 10.82 -9.01 14.62
C GLU A 127 11.31 -8.27 15.88
N VAL A 128 12.41 -7.53 15.78
CA VAL A 128 12.91 -6.70 16.89
C VAL A 128 11.97 -5.52 17.11
N VAL A 129 11.62 -4.79 16.05
CA VAL A 129 10.72 -3.62 16.10
C VAL A 129 9.38 -3.99 16.75
N ARG A 130 8.78 -5.13 16.40
CA ARG A 130 7.50 -5.58 16.96
C ARG A 130 7.54 -5.91 18.46
N LYS A 131 8.73 -6.15 19.02
CA LYS A 131 8.92 -6.46 20.46
C LYS A 131 9.25 -5.23 21.30
N GLU A 132 9.47 -4.08 20.67
CA GLU A 132 9.79 -2.85 21.38
C GLU A 132 8.59 -2.29 22.14
N ILE A 133 8.83 -1.71 23.32
CA ILE A 133 7.77 -1.18 24.20
C ILE A 133 6.98 -0.05 23.52
N TRP A 134 7.66 0.74 22.68
CA TRP A 134 7.08 1.86 21.93
C TRP A 134 6.37 1.41 20.64
N TYR A 135 6.41 0.12 20.30
CA TYR A 135 5.77 -0.40 19.09
C TYR A 135 4.27 -0.18 19.12
N ARG A 136 3.75 0.28 17.98
CA ARG A 136 2.32 0.39 17.69
C ARG A 136 2.11 -0.09 16.25
N PRO A 137 1.18 -1.04 16.02
CA PRO A 137 0.85 -1.49 14.68
C PRO A 137 0.50 -0.30 13.79
N ASP A 138 1.03 -0.26 12.57
CA ASP A 138 0.84 0.85 11.64
C ASP A 138 0.71 0.34 10.20
N MET A 139 -0.23 0.93 9.46
CA MET A 139 -0.50 0.58 8.07
C MET A 139 0.75 0.71 7.18
N PHE A 140 1.52 1.78 7.31
CA PHE A 140 2.71 2.00 6.48
C PHE A 140 3.84 1.04 6.84
N PHE A 141 4.01 0.72 8.13
CA PHE A 141 4.98 -0.29 8.55
C PHE A 141 4.75 -1.65 7.85
N TYR A 142 3.51 -2.13 7.85
CA TYR A 142 3.15 -3.37 7.17
C TYR A 142 3.20 -3.26 5.65
N ARG A 143 2.70 -2.14 5.09
CA ARG A 143 2.78 -1.86 3.65
C ARG A 143 4.22 -1.94 3.15
N ASP A 144 5.16 -1.30 3.81
CA ASP A 144 6.55 -1.25 3.36
C ASP A 144 7.24 -2.63 3.45
N MET A 145 6.92 -3.42 4.48
CA MET A 145 7.35 -4.82 4.56
C MET A 145 6.78 -5.66 3.42
N LEU A 146 5.47 -5.59 3.17
CA LEU A 146 4.81 -6.37 2.12
C LEU A 146 5.28 -5.97 0.72
N VAL A 147 5.46 -4.68 0.46
CA VAL A 147 5.99 -4.18 -0.82
C VAL A 147 7.43 -4.66 -1.04
N MET A 148 8.27 -4.67 0.00
CA MET A 148 9.63 -5.22 -0.10
C MET A 148 9.58 -6.72 -0.43
N LEU A 149 8.72 -7.49 0.23
CA LEU A 149 8.59 -8.94 0.00
C LEU A 149 8.05 -9.25 -1.40
N ALA A 150 7.07 -8.48 -1.87
CA ALA A 150 6.53 -8.57 -3.22
C ALA A 150 7.63 -8.38 -4.29
N ARG A 151 8.46 -7.33 -4.15
CA ARG A 151 9.58 -7.05 -5.07
C ARG A 151 10.62 -8.17 -5.11
N ASN A 152 10.73 -8.97 -4.05
CA ASN A 152 11.68 -10.08 -3.94
C ASN A 152 11.02 -11.44 -4.20
N GLY A 153 9.74 -11.49 -4.57
CA GLY A 153 9.02 -12.74 -4.85
C GLY A 153 8.85 -13.66 -3.63
N ASP A 154 9.04 -13.17 -2.40
CA ASP A 154 8.98 -13.99 -1.19
C ASP A 154 7.53 -14.12 -0.67
N ALA A 155 6.76 -14.97 -1.34
CA ALA A 155 5.34 -15.19 -1.05
C ALA A 155 5.09 -15.72 0.37
N GLU A 156 5.95 -16.59 0.88
CA GLU A 156 5.78 -17.21 2.18
C GLU A 156 6.00 -16.22 3.32
N ALA A 157 7.06 -15.42 3.24
CA ALA A 157 7.25 -14.34 4.21
C ALA A 157 6.15 -13.27 4.09
N ALA A 158 5.67 -12.97 2.88
CA ALA A 158 4.57 -12.03 2.66
C ALA A 158 3.28 -12.48 3.35
N LYS A 159 2.88 -13.75 3.19
CA LYS A 159 1.72 -14.32 3.88
C LYS A 159 1.86 -14.26 5.39
N ARG A 160 3.05 -14.52 5.94
CA ARG A 160 3.32 -14.38 7.38
C ARG A 160 3.10 -12.94 7.86
N VAL A 161 3.72 -11.96 7.18
CA VAL A 161 3.62 -10.53 7.54
C VAL A 161 2.20 -10.02 7.38
N TRP A 162 1.46 -10.47 6.37
CA TRP A 162 0.05 -10.14 6.21
C TRP A 162 -0.82 -10.78 7.30
N GLY A 163 -0.54 -12.03 7.67
CA GLY A 163 -1.19 -12.68 8.81
C GLY A 163 -0.96 -11.94 10.13
N ASP A 164 0.25 -11.41 10.32
CA ASP A 164 0.57 -10.56 11.46
C ASP A 164 -0.22 -9.25 11.46
N SER A 165 -0.33 -8.57 10.30
CA SER A 165 -1.11 -7.33 10.20
C SER A 165 -2.59 -7.55 10.54
N ARG A 166 -3.16 -8.69 10.10
CA ARG A 166 -4.54 -9.08 10.45
C ARG A 166 -4.69 -9.36 11.95
N LYS A 167 -3.73 -10.06 12.58
CA LYS A 167 -3.75 -10.34 14.02
C LYS A 167 -3.64 -9.07 14.87
N GLU A 168 -2.91 -8.09 14.36
CA GLU A 168 -2.76 -6.77 14.98
C GLU A 168 -3.87 -5.78 14.59
N GLU A 169 -4.92 -6.26 13.91
CA GLU A 169 -6.09 -5.49 13.47
C GLU A 169 -5.73 -4.23 12.65
N VAL A 170 -4.65 -4.30 11.86
CA VAL A 170 -4.23 -3.21 10.98
C VAL A 170 -5.18 -3.10 9.80
N LEU A 171 -5.77 -1.92 9.63
CA LEU A 171 -6.65 -1.59 8.52
C LEU A 171 -5.86 -0.92 7.40
N PHE A 172 -5.96 -1.46 6.20
CA PHE A 172 -5.41 -0.84 4.99
C PHE A 172 -6.48 -0.01 4.30
N ASP A 173 -6.10 1.18 3.85
CA ASP A 173 -6.97 2.00 3.01
C ASP A 173 -6.96 1.50 1.55
N GLN A 174 -7.91 2.02 0.76
CA GLN A 174 -8.06 1.65 -0.66
C GLN A 174 -6.77 1.91 -1.47
N HIS A 175 -6.00 2.95 -1.14
CA HIS A 175 -4.72 3.25 -1.79
C HIS A 175 -3.64 2.22 -1.49
N THR A 176 -3.52 1.82 -0.23
CA THR A 176 -2.58 0.80 0.23
C THR A 176 -2.87 -0.54 -0.40
N TYR A 177 -4.15 -0.93 -0.50
CA TYR A 177 -4.52 -2.11 -1.27
C TYR A 177 -4.11 -2.01 -2.74
N GLY A 178 -4.38 -0.88 -3.41
CA GLY A 178 -3.95 -0.66 -4.79
C GLY A 178 -2.44 -0.79 -4.99
N ASP A 179 -1.66 -0.23 -4.06
CA ASP A 179 -0.20 -0.34 -4.05
C ASP A 179 0.28 -1.79 -3.86
N LEU A 180 -0.33 -2.52 -2.92
CA LEU A 180 0.02 -3.91 -2.63
C LEU A 180 -0.28 -4.82 -3.81
N VAL A 181 -1.51 -4.75 -4.35
CA VAL A 181 -1.92 -5.55 -5.51
C VAL A 181 -0.93 -5.33 -6.66
N ARG A 182 -0.64 -4.06 -6.99
CA ARG A 182 0.34 -3.74 -8.04
C ARG A 182 1.72 -4.28 -7.72
N ALA A 183 2.23 -4.11 -6.49
CA ALA A 183 3.55 -4.59 -6.11
C ALA A 183 3.68 -6.11 -6.25
N PHE A 184 2.65 -6.88 -5.87
CA PHE A 184 2.64 -8.34 -6.03
C PHE A 184 2.53 -8.77 -7.50
N CYS A 185 1.74 -8.09 -8.32
CA CYS A 185 1.72 -8.34 -9.77
C CYS A 185 3.08 -8.04 -10.43
N ASP A 186 3.67 -6.88 -10.12
CA ASP A 186 4.98 -6.48 -10.64
C ASP A 186 6.10 -7.43 -10.17
N GLY A 187 5.95 -8.01 -8.97
CA GLY A 187 6.84 -9.01 -8.37
C GLY A 187 6.61 -10.47 -8.83
N GLY A 188 5.72 -10.71 -9.80
CA GLY A 188 5.48 -12.05 -10.34
C GLY A 188 4.61 -12.95 -9.45
N LEU A 189 3.87 -12.37 -8.50
CA LEU A 189 2.97 -13.06 -7.57
C LEU A 189 1.52 -12.57 -7.74
N PRO A 190 0.92 -12.62 -8.95
CA PRO A 190 -0.39 -12.05 -9.22
C PRO A 190 -1.50 -12.70 -8.39
N ASP A 191 -1.42 -13.99 -8.07
CA ASP A 191 -2.42 -14.69 -7.28
C ASP A 191 -2.56 -14.07 -5.88
N LEU A 192 -1.44 -13.88 -5.18
CA LEU A 192 -1.43 -13.22 -3.88
C LEU A 192 -1.85 -11.75 -3.99
N GLY A 193 -1.47 -11.06 -5.07
CA GLY A 193 -1.97 -9.73 -5.39
C GLY A 193 -3.50 -9.70 -5.49
N MET A 194 -4.11 -10.69 -6.14
CA MET A 194 -5.57 -10.79 -6.27
C MET A 194 -6.28 -11.15 -4.96
N GLU A 195 -5.60 -11.79 -4.00
CA GLU A 195 -6.13 -11.95 -2.65
C GLU A 195 -6.27 -10.59 -1.93
N PHE A 196 -5.27 -9.71 -2.05
CA PHE A 196 -5.36 -8.32 -1.54
C PHE A 196 -6.47 -7.53 -2.24
N TYR A 197 -6.65 -7.70 -3.55
CA TYR A 197 -7.76 -7.09 -4.29
C TYR A 197 -9.11 -7.57 -3.74
N GLY A 198 -9.23 -8.86 -3.44
CA GLY A 198 -10.43 -9.42 -2.82
C GLY A 198 -10.74 -8.80 -1.46
N GLU A 199 -9.72 -8.55 -0.62
CA GLU A 199 -9.92 -7.81 0.64
C GLU A 199 -10.35 -6.37 0.41
N MET A 200 -9.70 -5.66 -0.52
CA MET A 200 -10.06 -4.30 -0.88
C MET A 200 -11.54 -4.18 -1.27
N ARG A 201 -12.05 -5.15 -2.04
CA ARG A 201 -13.46 -5.24 -2.46
C ARG A 201 -14.44 -5.55 -1.33
N ARG A 202 -13.97 -6.23 -0.27
CA ARG A 202 -14.76 -6.54 0.93
C ARG A 202 -14.63 -5.47 2.02
N SER A 203 -13.72 -4.50 1.84
CA SER A 203 -13.55 -3.40 2.77
C SER A 203 -14.86 -2.61 2.89
N PRO A 204 -15.23 -2.13 4.09
CA PRO A 204 -16.37 -1.24 4.27
C PRO A 204 -16.12 0.15 3.66
N ASP A 205 -14.88 0.49 3.34
CA ASP A 205 -14.53 1.78 2.75
C ASP A 205 -15.12 1.92 1.35
N PRO A 206 -15.65 3.11 0.99
CA PRO A 206 -16.13 3.36 -0.36
C PRO A 206 -15.03 3.09 -1.39
N PRO A 207 -15.33 2.39 -2.50
CA PRO A 207 -14.33 2.13 -3.52
C PRO A 207 -13.86 3.43 -4.15
N LEU A 208 -12.55 3.53 -4.42
CA LEU A 208 -11.94 4.66 -5.09
C LEU A 208 -11.47 4.28 -6.48
N SER A 209 -11.64 5.16 -7.46
CA SER A 209 -11.28 4.85 -8.85
C SER A 209 -9.76 4.76 -9.10
N LEU A 210 -8.96 5.51 -8.35
CA LEU A 210 -7.50 5.55 -8.52
C LEU A 210 -6.81 4.21 -8.21
N PRO A 211 -7.06 3.53 -7.07
CA PRO A 211 -6.54 2.19 -6.82
C PRO A 211 -6.82 1.18 -7.93
N PHE A 212 -8.03 1.15 -8.49
CA PHE A 212 -8.35 0.27 -9.61
C PHE A 212 -7.50 0.57 -10.85
N ARG A 213 -7.28 1.84 -11.18
CA ARG A 213 -6.39 2.22 -12.30
C ARG A 213 -4.95 1.76 -12.08
N VAL A 214 -4.46 1.85 -10.84
CA VAL A 214 -3.13 1.35 -10.45
C VAL A 214 -3.05 -0.17 -10.63
N ILE A 215 -4.09 -0.90 -10.22
CA ILE A 215 -4.20 -2.36 -10.38
C ILE A 215 -4.25 -2.76 -11.85
N LEU A 216 -5.12 -2.12 -12.65
CA LEU A 216 -5.26 -2.38 -14.08
C LEU A 216 -3.95 -2.18 -14.85
N LYS A 217 -3.12 -1.23 -14.41
CA LYS A 217 -1.76 -1.04 -14.95
C LYS A 217 -0.81 -2.16 -14.53
N GLY A 218 -0.88 -2.65 -13.30
CA GLY A 218 -0.09 -3.79 -12.84
C GLY A 218 -0.46 -5.11 -13.53
N LEU A 219 -1.72 -5.25 -13.96
CA LEU A 219 -2.24 -6.44 -14.62
C LEU A 219 -2.08 -6.46 -16.14
N LEU A 220 -1.29 -5.56 -16.74
CA LEU A 220 -1.06 -5.57 -18.20
C LEU A 220 -0.52 -6.90 -18.72
N ARG A 221 0.27 -7.61 -17.91
CA ARG A 221 0.82 -8.95 -18.22
C ARG A 221 -0.11 -10.11 -17.84
N HIS A 222 -1.32 -9.81 -17.35
CA HIS A 222 -2.29 -10.78 -16.85
C HIS A 222 -3.71 -10.44 -17.38
N PRO A 223 -3.98 -10.66 -18.68
CA PRO A 223 -5.19 -10.17 -19.35
C PRO A 223 -6.48 -10.70 -18.71
N GLU A 224 -6.53 -11.97 -18.31
CA GLU A 224 -7.70 -12.56 -17.65
C GLU A 224 -8.06 -11.85 -16.33
N LEU A 225 -7.05 -11.61 -15.48
CA LEU A 225 -7.21 -10.88 -14.23
C LEU A 225 -7.56 -9.41 -14.49
N ARG A 226 -6.96 -8.81 -15.52
CA ARG A 226 -7.21 -7.43 -15.91
C ARG A 226 -8.67 -7.23 -16.35
N THR A 227 -9.20 -8.12 -17.18
CA THR A 227 -10.59 -8.09 -17.63
C THR A 227 -11.54 -8.16 -16.43
N LYS A 228 -11.31 -9.11 -15.50
CA LYS A 228 -12.09 -9.21 -14.25
C LYS A 228 -12.11 -7.90 -13.46
N VAL A 229 -10.94 -7.29 -13.22
CA VAL A 229 -10.85 -6.01 -12.48
C VAL A 229 -11.50 -4.86 -13.26
N LYS A 230 -11.44 -4.89 -14.59
CA LYS A 230 -12.06 -3.88 -15.46
C LYS A 230 -13.58 -3.97 -15.39
N ASP A 231 -14.16 -5.16 -15.45
CA ASP A 231 -15.60 -5.37 -15.33
C ASP A 231 -16.09 -4.91 -13.96
N ASP A 232 -15.38 -5.30 -12.90
CA ASP A 232 -15.62 -4.86 -11.53
C ASP A 232 -15.56 -3.33 -11.38
N PHE A 233 -14.67 -2.66 -12.09
CA PHE A 233 -14.54 -1.20 -12.11
C PHE A 233 -15.73 -0.53 -12.79
N LEU A 234 -16.17 -1.03 -13.94
CA LEU A 234 -17.29 -0.48 -14.69
C LEU A 234 -18.62 -0.60 -13.94
N VAL A 235 -18.79 -1.68 -13.16
CA VAL A 235 -19.95 -1.86 -12.28
C VAL A 235 -19.97 -0.82 -11.14
N LEU A 236 -18.80 -0.54 -10.55
CA LEU A 236 -18.70 0.40 -9.43
C LEU A 236 -18.73 1.88 -9.87
N PHE A 237 -18.21 2.17 -11.06
CA PHE A 237 -18.03 3.52 -11.57
C PHE A 237 -18.69 3.66 -12.96
N PRO A 238 -20.03 3.61 -13.04
CA PRO A 238 -20.74 3.68 -14.31
C PRO A 238 -20.43 5.00 -15.04
N GLY A 239 -20.20 4.92 -16.36
CA GLY A 239 -19.87 6.06 -17.20
C GLY A 239 -18.38 6.46 -17.21
N MET A 240 -17.53 5.77 -16.44
CA MET A 240 -16.08 5.95 -16.55
C MET A 240 -15.49 5.01 -17.60
N VAL A 241 -14.61 5.53 -18.46
CA VAL A 241 -13.87 4.74 -19.46
C VAL A 241 -12.49 4.38 -18.91
N VAL A 242 -12.10 3.11 -19.08
CA VAL A 242 -10.74 2.62 -18.87
C VAL A 242 -10.10 2.46 -20.24
N CYS A 243 -9.07 3.24 -20.55
CA CYS A 243 -8.32 3.06 -21.79
C CYS A 243 -7.50 1.77 -21.72
N ASP A 244 -7.75 0.87 -22.66
CA ASP A 244 -6.83 -0.23 -22.92
C ASP A 244 -5.69 0.31 -23.79
N PRO A 245 -4.42 0.06 -23.43
CA PRO A 245 -3.34 0.29 -24.40
C PRO A 245 -3.61 -0.60 -25.62
N PRO A 246 -3.32 -0.12 -26.85
CA PRO A 246 -3.49 -0.94 -28.04
C PRO A 246 -2.73 -2.25 -27.86
N GLU A 247 -3.42 -3.37 -28.07
CA GLU A 247 -2.76 -4.66 -28.23
C GLU A 247 -1.71 -4.46 -29.32
N HIS A 248 -0.44 -4.74 -29.01
CA HIS A 248 0.58 -4.68 -30.05
C HIS A 248 0.19 -5.74 -31.07
N GLY A 249 -0.36 -5.28 -32.19
CA GLY A 249 -0.51 -6.11 -33.38
C GLY A 249 0.87 -6.62 -33.73
N GLY A 250 1.13 -7.87 -33.40
CA GLY A 250 2.02 -8.68 -34.20
C GLY A 250 1.24 -8.97 -35.46
N ASP A 251 1.54 -8.23 -36.51
CA ASP A 251 1.49 -8.72 -37.88
C ASP A 251 2.77 -8.18 -38.54
N ASP A 252 3.62 -9.13 -38.91
CA ASP A 252 4.80 -8.96 -39.74
C ASP A 252 4.40 -8.41 -41.11
N ASP A 253 5.23 -7.53 -41.68
CA ASP A 253 5.37 -7.42 -43.14
C ASP A 253 6.86 -7.35 -43.46
N ASP A 254 7.44 -8.54 -43.66
CA ASP A 254 8.59 -8.77 -44.52
C ASP A 254 8.22 -8.31 -45.94
N ASP A 255 8.68 -7.15 -46.39
CA ASP A 255 8.75 -6.83 -47.82
C ASP A 255 9.67 -5.61 -48.08
N ASP A 256 10.97 -5.78 -47.89
CA ASP A 256 11.96 -4.93 -48.57
C ASP A 256 13.31 -5.64 -48.75
N ASP A 257 13.36 -6.69 -49.56
CA ASP A 257 14.60 -7.02 -50.28
C ASP A 257 14.33 -7.70 -51.64
N ARG A 258 13.75 -6.92 -52.54
CA ARG A 258 13.89 -7.14 -53.99
C ARG A 258 14.16 -5.83 -54.67
N ARG A 259 15.40 -5.34 -54.56
CA ARG A 259 16.10 -4.56 -55.60
C ARG A 259 17.40 -4.04 -54.99
N ARG A 260 18.50 -4.74 -55.24
CA ARG A 260 19.80 -4.18 -55.68
C ARG A 260 20.90 -5.22 -55.50
N GLU A 261 21.08 -6.09 -56.49
CA GLU A 261 22.42 -6.52 -56.93
C GLU A 261 22.33 -6.85 -58.44
N ASP A 262 22.06 -5.81 -59.22
CA ASP A 262 22.47 -5.68 -60.62
C ASP A 262 23.00 -4.25 -60.75
N LEU A 263 24.24 -4.01 -60.30
CA LEU A 263 25.16 -3.03 -60.88
C LEU A 263 26.52 -3.06 -60.15
N PHE A 264 27.53 -3.56 -60.89
CA PHE A 264 28.98 -3.45 -60.73
C PHE A 264 29.70 -4.37 -59.73
#